data_AF-A0A8S4D4D5-F1
#
_entry.id   AF-A0A8S4D4D5-F1
#
_cell.length_a   1.000
_cell.length_b   1.000
_cell.length_c   1.000
_cell.angle_alpha   90.00
_cell.angle_beta   90.00
_cell.angle_gamma   90.00
#
_symmetry.space_group_name_H-M   'P 1'
#
loop_
_entity.id
_entity.type
_entity.pdbx_description
1 polymer ?
#
loop_
_entity_poly.entity_id
_entity_poly.type
_entity_poly.pdbx_seq_one_letter_code
_entity_poly.pdbx_strand_id
1 'polypeptide(L)'
;MSVSTYLHHFLVSNLLTLYYSGLVLLGFLWSYVKNPFADPWAQKLRLEPPPCLTDTKYGVHKYIKVNNTKLHYVESGDSSKPLMVFLHGFPEFWYSWRHQITEFNKDYWCIAIDMRGYGDSERPDGLEAYDLKQLVEDVRDLIRQLGKIYRRE
;
A
#
# COMPACT_ATOMS: atom_id res chain seq x y z
N MET A 1 41.56 -5.61 25.79
CA MET A 1 40.46 -6.08 26.66
C MET A 1 40.90 -7.37 27.35
N SER A 2 40.61 -7.54 28.65
CA SER A 2 41.05 -8.72 29.39
C SER A 2 40.10 -9.91 29.15
N VAL A 3 40.60 -11.14 29.31
CA VAL A 3 39.80 -12.38 29.24
C VAL A 3 38.60 -12.34 30.21
N SER A 4 38.77 -11.69 31.36
CA SER A 4 37.71 -11.47 32.36
C SER A 4 36.55 -10.62 31.82
N THR A 5 36.84 -9.55 31.07
CA THR A 5 35.80 -8.71 30.44
C THR A 5 34.99 -9.50 29.40
N TYR A 6 35.65 -10.37 28.62
CA TYR A 6 34.96 -11.24 27.65
C TYR A 6 34.06 -12.26 28.32
N LEU A 7 34.54 -12.94 29.38
CA LEU A 7 33.75 -13.88 30.16
C LEU A 7 32.53 -13.19 30.79
N HIS A 8 32.71 -11.99 31.34
CA HIS A 8 31.62 -11.21 31.92
C HIS A 8 30.54 -10.86 30.87
N HIS A 9 30.93 -10.32 29.71
CA HIS A 9 29.96 -10.02 28.64
C HIS A 9 29.26 -11.27 28.11
N PHE A 10 29.98 -12.39 27.97
CA PHE A 10 29.40 -13.66 27.56
C PHE A 10 28.35 -14.15 28.55
N LEU A 11 28.66 -14.15 29.85
CA LEU A 11 27.73 -14.59 30.89
C LEU A 11 26.50 -13.68 30.99
N VAL A 12 26.70 -12.36 30.98
CA VAL A 12 25.59 -11.39 31.02
C VAL A 12 24.68 -11.55 29.81
N SER A 13 25.25 -11.70 28.62
CA SER A 13 24.46 -11.91 27.39
C SER A 13 23.61 -13.17 27.48
N ASN A 14 24.20 -14.31 27.88
CA ASN A 14 23.47 -15.57 28.01
C ASN A 14 22.38 -15.50 29.08
N LEU A 15 22.64 -14.85 30.22
CA LEU A 15 21.64 -14.66 31.27
C LEU A 15 20.46 -13.80 30.80
N LEU A 16 20.73 -12.71 30.08
CA LEU A 16 19.70 -11.87 29.49
C LEU A 16 18.90 -12.64 28.43
N THR A 17 19.57 -13.41 27.57
CA THR A 17 18.90 -14.27 26.58
C THR A 17 17.96 -15.26 27.27
N LEU A 18 18.44 -16.00 28.27
CA LEU A 18 17.60 -16.96 29.01
C LEU A 18 16.41 -16.28 29.69
N TYR A 19 16.63 -15.11 30.31
CA TYR A 19 15.58 -14.33 30.94
C TYR A 19 14.49 -13.90 29.94
N TYR A 20 14.88 -13.26 28.84
CA TYR A 20 13.92 -12.79 27.83
C TYR A 20 13.26 -13.94 27.06
N SER A 21 13.99 -15.02 26.75
CA SER A 21 13.40 -16.23 26.17
C SER A 21 12.38 -16.85 27.12
N GLY A 22 12.65 -16.88 28.42
CA GLY A 22 11.69 -17.33 29.44
C GLY A 22 10.41 -16.49 29.46
N LEU A 23 10.55 -15.16 29.44
CA LEU A 23 9.39 -14.25 29.37
C LEU A 23 8.54 -14.46 28.11
N VAL A 24 9.19 -14.65 26.96
CA VAL A 24 8.51 -14.93 25.68
C VAL A 24 7.77 -16.28 25.74
N LEU A 25 8.41 -17.33 26.24
CA LEU A 25 7.79 -18.65 26.41
C LEU A 25 6.61 -18.61 27.37
N LEU A 26 6.71 -17.86 28.48
CA LEU A 26 5.59 -17.65 29.40
C LEU A 26 4.44 -16.90 28.72
N GLY A 27 4.73 -15.91 27.88
CA GLY A 27 3.73 -15.20 27.08
C GLY A 27 3.01 -16.10 26.07
N PHE A 28 3.75 -16.93 25.33
CA PHE A 28 3.18 -17.92 24.42
C PHE A 28 2.36 -18.98 25.16
N LEU A 29 2.86 -19.50 26.29
CA LEU A 29 2.14 -20.45 27.14
C LEU A 29 0.84 -19.84 27.66
N TRP A 30 0.88 -18.60 28.14
CA TRP A 30 -0.33 -17.88 28.59
C TRP A 30 -1.33 -17.68 27.46
N SER A 31 -0.87 -17.30 26.27
CA SER A 31 -1.71 -17.16 25.07
C SER A 31 -2.37 -18.49 24.69
N TYR A 32 -1.59 -19.58 24.71
CA TYR A 32 -2.07 -20.93 24.41
C TYR A 32 -3.08 -21.44 25.43
N VAL A 33 -2.84 -21.23 26.73
CA VAL A 33 -3.79 -21.62 27.80
C VAL A 33 -5.10 -20.84 27.67
N LYS A 34 -5.04 -19.55 27.30
CA LYS A 34 -6.24 -18.73 27.10
C LYS A 34 -6.99 -19.08 25.83
N ASN A 35 -6.30 -19.38 24.74
CA ASN A 35 -6.89 -19.62 23.43
C ASN A 35 -6.17 -20.77 22.70
N PRO A 36 -6.38 -22.03 23.11
CA PRO A 36 -5.61 -23.18 22.61
C PRO A 36 -5.85 -23.50 21.12
N PHE A 37 -6.92 -22.94 20.54
CA PHE A 37 -7.29 -23.09 19.13
C PHE A 37 -7.25 -21.78 18.35
N ALA A 38 -6.81 -20.67 18.96
CA ALA A 38 -6.57 -19.45 18.19
C ALA A 38 -5.32 -19.65 17.35
N ASP A 39 -5.45 -19.49 16.05
CA ASP A 39 -4.31 -19.38 15.16
C ASP A 39 -3.63 -18.02 15.41
N PRO A 40 -2.39 -17.99 15.98
CA PRO A 40 -1.67 -16.74 16.22
C PRO A 40 -1.32 -16.00 14.92
N TRP A 41 -1.36 -16.73 13.80
CA TRP A 41 -1.08 -16.25 12.46
C TRP A 41 -2.36 -15.96 11.67
N ALA A 42 -3.54 -16.10 12.29
CA ALA A 42 -4.79 -15.71 11.67
C ALA A 42 -4.75 -14.23 11.34
N GLN A 43 -4.74 -13.92 10.05
CA GLN A 43 -4.85 -12.55 9.59
C GLN A 43 -6.21 -12.01 10.02
N LYS A 44 -6.23 -11.02 10.91
CA LYS A 44 -7.47 -10.36 11.30
C LYS A 44 -8.06 -9.68 10.07
N LEU A 45 -9.06 -10.33 9.47
CA LEU A 45 -9.81 -9.79 8.34
C LEU A 45 -10.42 -8.45 8.78
N ARG A 46 -9.93 -7.38 8.18
CA ARG A 46 -10.52 -6.05 8.34
C ARG A 46 -11.52 -5.87 7.20
N LEU A 47 -12.79 -6.12 7.49
CA LEU A 47 -13.88 -6.02 6.53
C LEU A 47 -14.17 -4.57 6.14
N GLU A 48 -14.08 -3.66 7.11
CA GLU A 48 -14.34 -2.24 6.91
C GLU A 48 -13.03 -1.48 6.64
N PRO A 49 -12.92 -0.74 5.51
CA PRO A 49 -11.77 0.08 5.24
C PRO A 49 -11.65 1.19 6.31
N PRO A 50 -10.41 1.64 6.65
CA PRO A 50 -10.22 2.79 7.52
C PRO A 50 -10.99 4.03 7.01
N PRO A 51 -11.62 4.83 7.88
CA PRO A 51 -12.44 5.98 7.44
C PRO A 51 -11.69 7.02 6.60
N CYS A 52 -10.37 7.11 6.76
CA CYS A 52 -9.55 8.02 5.97
C CYS A 52 -9.48 7.65 4.48
N LEU A 53 -9.78 6.40 4.13
CA LEU A 53 -9.83 5.95 2.73
C LEU A 53 -11.13 6.36 2.04
N THR A 54 -12.19 6.68 2.78
CA THR A 54 -13.49 7.10 2.23
C THR A 54 -13.73 8.61 2.36
N ASP A 55 -12.70 9.36 2.76
CA ASP A 55 -12.81 10.79 3.01
C ASP A 55 -12.88 11.56 1.68
N THR A 56 -14.02 12.21 1.44
CA THR A 56 -14.30 12.94 0.20
C THR A 56 -13.37 14.12 -0.03
N LYS A 57 -12.61 14.58 0.98
CA LYS A 57 -11.61 15.64 0.80
C LYS A 57 -10.51 15.24 -0.18
N TYR A 58 -10.22 13.95 -0.31
CA TYR A 58 -9.22 13.43 -1.22
C TYR A 58 -9.78 13.20 -2.63
N GLY A 59 -11.10 13.07 -2.78
CA GLY A 59 -11.72 12.86 -4.08
C GLY A 59 -12.80 11.79 -4.06
N VAL A 60 -13.16 11.33 -5.24
CA VAL A 60 -14.17 10.30 -5.47
C VAL A 60 -13.51 9.07 -6.09
N HIS A 61 -13.81 7.90 -5.54
CA HIS A 61 -13.35 6.61 -6.04
C HIS A 61 -14.04 6.25 -7.36
N LYS A 62 -13.26 5.86 -8.36
CA LYS A 62 -13.75 5.46 -9.67
C LYS A 62 -12.94 4.28 -10.21
N TYR A 63 -13.47 3.68 -11.27
CA TYR A 63 -12.86 2.54 -11.94
C TYR A 63 -12.83 2.77 -13.44
N ILE A 64 -11.77 2.29 -14.09
CA ILE A 64 -11.60 2.35 -15.53
C ILE A 64 -11.01 1.04 -16.03
N LYS A 65 -11.43 0.61 -17.23
CA LYS A 65 -10.85 -0.57 -17.89
C LYS A 65 -9.77 -0.11 -18.87
N VAL A 66 -8.54 -0.53 -18.65
CA VAL A 66 -7.36 -0.18 -19.45
C VAL A 66 -6.55 -1.45 -19.70
N ASN A 67 -5.99 -1.63 -20.91
CA ASN A 67 -5.12 -2.77 -21.21
C ASN A 67 -5.59 -4.12 -20.60
N ASN A 68 -6.88 -4.43 -20.81
CA ASN A 68 -7.58 -5.62 -20.31
C ASN A 68 -7.61 -5.83 -18.77
N THR A 69 -7.31 -4.80 -17.98
CA THR A 69 -7.41 -4.82 -16.51
C THR A 69 -8.33 -3.69 -16.02
N LYS A 70 -9.05 -3.92 -14.92
CA LYS A 70 -9.81 -2.87 -14.23
C LYS A 70 -8.90 -2.19 -13.21
N LEU A 71 -8.63 -0.90 -13.40
CA LEU A 71 -7.92 -0.08 -12.42
C LEU A 71 -8.90 0.76 -11.60
N HIS A 72 -8.62 0.84 -10.31
CA HIS A 72 -9.17 1.81 -9.39
C HIS A 72 -8.35 3.11 -9.42
N TYR A 73 -9.02 4.25 -9.27
CA TYR A 73 -8.37 5.54 -9.06
C TYR A 73 -9.25 6.48 -8.24
N VAL A 74 -8.62 7.45 -7.59
CA VAL A 74 -9.29 8.57 -6.92
C VAL A 74 -9.18 9.83 -7.77
N GLU A 75 -10.34 10.42 -8.05
CA GLU A 75 -10.49 11.64 -8.83
C GLU A 75 -10.74 12.85 -7.93
N SER A 76 -9.96 13.92 -8.12
CA SER A 76 -10.14 15.17 -7.40
C SER A 76 -9.90 16.37 -8.32
N GLY A 77 -10.63 17.47 -8.08
CA GLY A 77 -10.56 18.66 -8.92
C GLY A 77 -11.45 18.59 -10.16
N ASP A 78 -11.50 19.70 -10.89
CA ASP A 78 -12.37 19.85 -12.07
C ASP A 78 -11.73 19.23 -13.32
N SER A 79 -12.45 18.29 -13.95
CA SER A 79 -12.06 17.65 -15.22
C SER A 79 -11.82 18.61 -16.40
N SER A 80 -12.21 19.89 -16.31
CA SER A 80 -11.87 20.92 -17.28
C SER A 80 -10.40 21.36 -17.24
N LYS A 81 -9.70 21.13 -16.12
CA LYS A 81 -8.32 21.53 -15.87
C LYS A 81 -7.30 20.54 -16.44
N PRO A 82 -6.00 20.91 -16.54
CA PRO A 82 -4.97 19.99 -17.01
C PRO A 82 -4.91 18.71 -16.16
N LEU A 83 -4.83 17.55 -16.83
CA LEU A 83 -4.74 16.25 -16.20
C LEU A 83 -3.39 16.07 -15.48
N MET A 84 -3.42 15.69 -14.21
CA MET A 84 -2.26 15.30 -13.42
C MET A 84 -2.46 13.88 -12.89
N VAL A 85 -1.65 12.94 -13.35
CA VAL A 85 -1.72 11.52 -12.95
C VAL A 85 -0.62 11.22 -11.92
N PHE A 86 -1.00 10.62 -10.80
CA PHE A 86 -0.08 10.17 -9.76
C PHE A 86 0.08 8.65 -9.80
N LEU A 87 1.33 8.19 -9.88
CA LEU A 87 1.72 6.77 -9.92
C LEU A 87 2.51 6.43 -8.65
N HIS A 88 2.04 5.49 -7.83
CA HIS A 88 2.71 5.10 -6.59
C HIS A 88 3.81 4.02 -6.80
N GLY A 89 4.65 3.81 -5.79
CA GLY A 89 5.69 2.78 -5.76
C GLY A 89 5.29 1.47 -5.06
N PHE A 90 6.28 0.65 -4.68
CA PHE A 90 6.08 -0.59 -3.91
C PHE A 90 6.47 -0.39 -2.43
N PRO A 91 5.69 -0.89 -1.46
CA PRO A 91 4.30 -1.33 -1.51
C PRO A 91 3.37 -0.18 -1.08
N GLU A 92 2.83 0.54 -2.07
CA GLU A 92 1.97 1.72 -1.84
C GLU A 92 0.66 1.61 -2.63
N PHE A 93 -0.18 2.65 -2.56
CA PHE A 93 -1.43 2.79 -3.32
C PHE A 93 -1.82 4.27 -3.42
N TRP A 94 -2.97 4.62 -4.02
CA TRP A 94 -3.39 6.01 -4.29
C TRP A 94 -3.24 6.95 -3.07
N TYR A 95 -3.45 6.41 -1.86
CA TYR A 95 -3.44 7.17 -0.60
C TYR A 95 -2.07 7.76 -0.23
N SER A 96 -0.99 7.28 -0.84
CA SER A 96 0.33 7.91 -0.73
C SER A 96 0.34 9.35 -1.22
N TRP A 97 -0.53 9.66 -2.19
CA TRP A 97 -0.65 10.98 -2.81
C TRP A 97 -1.65 11.91 -2.13
N ARG A 98 -2.26 11.51 -1.01
CA ARG A 98 -3.34 12.25 -0.35
C ARG A 98 -3.03 13.73 -0.07
N HIS A 99 -1.77 14.06 0.22
CA HIS A 99 -1.33 15.43 0.47
C HIS A 99 -1.13 16.21 -0.83
N GLN A 100 -0.57 15.57 -1.86
CA GLN A 100 -0.40 16.16 -3.18
C GLN A 100 -1.75 16.41 -3.86
N ILE A 101 -2.71 15.50 -3.71
CA ILE A 101 -4.06 15.70 -4.23
C ILE A 101 -4.69 16.95 -3.60
N THR A 102 -4.61 17.12 -2.28
CA THR A 102 -5.19 18.30 -1.61
C THR A 102 -4.52 19.61 -2.01
N GLU A 103 -3.24 19.58 -2.37
CA GLU A 103 -2.50 20.75 -2.84
C GLU A 103 -2.89 21.11 -4.29
N PHE A 104 -2.91 20.12 -5.19
CA PHE A 104 -3.00 20.36 -6.63
C PHE A 104 -4.42 20.33 -7.21
N ASN A 105 -5.43 19.83 -6.49
CA ASN A 105 -6.79 19.69 -7.04
C ASN A 105 -7.49 21.02 -7.39
N LYS A 106 -6.95 22.15 -6.92
CA LYS A 106 -7.42 23.49 -7.27
C LYS A 106 -6.95 23.94 -8.64
N ASP A 107 -5.82 23.42 -9.13
CA ASP A 107 -5.21 23.86 -10.38
C ASP A 107 -5.22 22.76 -11.45
N TYR A 108 -5.35 21.50 -11.03
CA TYR A 108 -5.30 20.32 -11.89
C TYR A 108 -6.47 19.39 -11.65
N TRP A 109 -6.79 18.60 -12.68
CA TRP A 109 -7.61 17.42 -12.54
C TRP A 109 -6.72 16.26 -12.08
N CYS A 110 -6.78 15.98 -10.78
CA CYS A 110 -5.90 15.04 -10.09
C CYS A 110 -6.47 13.62 -10.16
N ILE A 111 -5.70 12.69 -10.73
CA ILE A 111 -6.02 11.28 -10.84
C ILE A 111 -4.93 10.46 -10.13
N ALA A 112 -5.21 9.95 -8.93
CA ALA A 112 -4.32 9.07 -8.21
C ALA A 112 -4.75 7.62 -8.39
N ILE A 113 -3.96 6.82 -9.09
CA ILE A 113 -4.35 5.46 -9.47
C ILE A 113 -3.82 4.44 -8.48
N ASP A 114 -4.53 3.32 -8.33
CA ASP A 114 -3.93 2.09 -7.84
C ASP A 114 -3.37 1.34 -9.05
N MET A 115 -2.06 1.14 -9.08
CA MET A 115 -1.40 0.36 -10.13
C MET A 115 -1.96 -1.08 -10.14
N ARG A 116 -1.90 -1.78 -11.28
CA ARG A 116 -2.33 -3.20 -11.33
C ARG A 116 -1.71 -4.01 -10.20
N GLY A 117 -2.49 -4.88 -9.56
CA GLY A 117 -2.03 -5.63 -8.39
C GLY A 117 -2.26 -4.96 -7.03
N TYR A 118 -2.56 -3.66 -6.98
CA TYR A 118 -2.67 -2.89 -5.73
C TYR A 118 -4.10 -2.42 -5.43
N GLY A 119 -4.36 -2.14 -4.16
CA GLY A 119 -5.61 -1.54 -3.69
C GLY A 119 -6.86 -2.22 -4.25
N ASP A 120 -7.75 -1.44 -4.86
CA ASP A 120 -8.97 -1.97 -5.46
C ASP A 120 -8.86 -2.25 -6.97
N SER A 121 -7.65 -2.11 -7.53
CA SER A 121 -7.35 -2.55 -8.88
C SER A 121 -7.34 -4.07 -8.98
N GLU A 122 -7.64 -4.56 -10.18
CA GLU A 122 -7.59 -5.97 -10.52
C GLU A 122 -6.15 -6.51 -10.37
N ARG A 123 -6.07 -7.81 -10.05
CA ARG A 123 -4.82 -8.53 -9.80
C ARG A 123 -4.74 -9.70 -10.78
N PRO A 124 -4.34 -9.46 -12.04
CA PRO A 124 -4.28 -10.52 -13.02
C PRO A 124 -3.23 -11.58 -12.60
N ASP A 125 -3.54 -12.84 -12.86
CA ASP A 125 -2.63 -13.95 -12.58
C ASP A 125 -1.40 -13.93 -13.52
N GLY A 126 -0.32 -14.58 -13.08
CA GLY A 126 0.92 -14.72 -13.86
C GLY A 126 1.93 -13.60 -13.63
N LEU A 127 3.22 -13.92 -13.76
CA LEU A 127 4.31 -12.95 -13.56
C LEU A 127 4.38 -11.95 -14.73
N GLU A 128 4.13 -12.42 -15.93
CA GLU A 128 4.09 -11.66 -17.18
C GLU A 128 3.04 -10.54 -17.19
N ALA A 129 1.99 -10.68 -16.36
CA ALA A 129 1.00 -9.63 -16.17
C ALA A 129 1.59 -8.37 -15.52
N TYR A 130 2.77 -8.46 -14.89
CA TYR A 130 3.42 -7.36 -14.18
C TYR A 130 4.69 -6.86 -14.87
N ASP A 131 4.92 -7.29 -16.12
CA ASP A 131 6.01 -6.77 -16.94
C ASP A 131 5.88 -5.25 -17.11
N LEU A 132 7.03 -4.57 -17.20
CA LEU A 132 7.08 -3.11 -17.38
C LEU A 132 6.24 -2.64 -18.58
N LYS A 133 6.18 -3.44 -19.64
CA LYS A 133 5.33 -3.16 -20.80
C LYS A 133 3.86 -3.05 -20.39
N GLN A 134 3.34 -3.98 -19.61
CA GLN A 134 1.94 -3.95 -19.16
C GLN A 134 1.65 -2.71 -18.31
N LEU A 135 2.56 -2.38 -17.39
CA LEU A 135 2.45 -1.20 -16.53
C LEU A 135 2.41 0.12 -17.33
N VAL A 136 3.27 0.25 -18.34
CA VAL A 136 3.29 1.43 -19.22
C VAL A 136 2.03 1.51 -20.07
N GLU A 137 1.55 0.38 -20.59
CA GLU A 137 0.33 0.30 -21.39
C GLU A 137 -0.91 0.71 -20.60
N ASP A 138 -1.03 0.28 -19.35
CA ASP A 138 -2.10 0.69 -18.44
C ASP A 138 -2.18 2.21 -18.31
N VAL A 139 -1.05 2.84 -18.00
CA VAL A 139 -0.96 4.30 -17.80
C VAL A 139 -1.22 5.03 -19.11
N ARG A 140 -0.69 4.54 -20.23
CA ARG A 140 -0.91 5.14 -21.54
C ARG A 140 -2.37 5.10 -21.95
N ASP A 141 -3.04 3.98 -21.76
CA ASP A 141 -4.46 3.82 -22.09
C ASP A 141 -5.34 4.63 -21.14
N LEU A 142 -4.98 4.71 -19.86
CA LEU A 142 -5.63 5.59 -18.90
C LEU A 142 -5.55 7.05 -19.33
N ILE A 143 -4.36 7.55 -19.68
CA ILE A 143 -4.16 8.92 -20.16
C ILE A 143 -4.91 9.16 -21.46
N ARG A 144 -4.98 8.19 -22.37
CA ARG A 144 -5.75 8.33 -23.62
C ARG A 144 -7.26 8.44 -23.39
N GLN A 145 -7.78 7.69 -22.42
CA GLN A 145 -9.21 7.68 -22.12
C GLN A 145 -9.64 8.91 -21.29
N LEU A 146 -8.82 9.33 -20.33
CA LEU A 146 -9.11 10.46 -19.47
C LEU A 146 -8.67 11.79 -20.09
N GLY A 147 -7.47 11.82 -20.67
CA GLY A 147 -6.87 13.02 -21.24
C GLY A 147 -7.67 13.56 -22.42
N LYS A 148 -8.08 14.82 -22.31
CA LYS A 148 -8.59 15.58 -23.46
C LYS A 148 -7.40 15.84 -24.39
N ILE A 149 -7.54 15.55 -25.68
CA ILE A 149 -6.49 15.86 -26.68
C ILE A 149 -6.26 17.38 -26.64
N TYR A 150 -5.16 17.80 -26.01
CA TYR A 150 -4.75 19.20 -26.04
C TYR A 150 -4.23 19.47 -27.45
N ARG A 151 -5.09 19.99 -28.32
CA ARG A 151 -4.66 20.50 -29.62
C ARG A 151 -3.85 21.76 -29.32
N ARG A 152 -2.52 21.64 -29.40
CA ARG A 152 -1.65 22.82 -29.42
C ARG A 152 -1.99 23.58 -30.71
N GLU A 153 -2.55 24.77 -30.57
CA GLU A 153 -2.59 25.77 -31.65
C GLU A 153 -1.17 26.30 -31.91
#